data_AF-U5YBD2-F1
#
_entry.id   AF-U5YBD2-F1
#
_cell.length_a   1.000
_cell.length_b   1.000
_cell.length_c   1.000
_cell.angle_alpha   90.00
_cell.angle_beta   90.00
_cell.angle_gamma   90.00
#
_symmetry.space_group_name_H-M   'P 1'
#
loop_
_entity.id
_entity.type
_entity.pdbx_description
1 polymer ?
#
loop_
_entity_poly.entity_id
_entity_poly.type
_entity_poly.pdbx_seq_one_letter_code
_entity_poly.pdbx_strand_id
1 'polypeptide(L)' 'RFIAVGYVDDTQFVRFDSDAASQRMEPRAPWIEQEGPEYWDLETRNVKAQSQTDRANLGTLRGYYNQSEA' A
#
# COMPACT_ATOMS: atom_id res chain seq x y z
N ARG A 1 0.62 -0.52 10.79
CA ARG A 1 0.12 0.43 9.77
C ARG A 1 1.04 0.40 8.56
N PHE A 2 0.47 0.37 7.36
CA PHE A 2 1.16 0.45 6.07
C PHE A 2 0.37 1.39 5.15
N ILE A 3 1.07 2.24 4.42
CA ILE A 3 0.48 3.22 3.50
C ILE A 3 1.23 3.14 2.18
N ALA A 4 0.50 3.00 1.08
CA ALA A 4 1.05 3.16 -0.26
C ALA A 4 0.34 4.32 -0.97
N VAL A 5 1.10 5.12 -1.71
CA VAL A 5 0.59 6.26 -2.46
C VAL A 5 1.24 6.28 -3.83
N GLY A 6 0.43 6.43 -4.88
CA GLY A 6 0.89 6.57 -6.26
C GLY A 6 0.72 7.99 -6.76
N TYR A 7 1.73 8.49 -7.46
CA TYR A 7 1.73 9.81 -8.10
C TYR A 7 2.03 9.66 -9.59
N VAL A 8 1.40 10.53 -10.39
CA VAL A 8 1.83 10.86 -11.75
C VAL A 8 2.11 12.35 -11.73
N ASP A 9 3.34 12.74 -12.08
CA ASP A 9 3.89 14.06 -11.81
C ASP A 9 3.63 14.46 -10.33
N ASP A 10 3.13 15.66 -10.08
CA ASP A 10 2.80 16.15 -8.72
C ASP A 10 1.36 15.80 -8.29
N THR A 11 0.66 14.92 -9.02
CA THR A 11 -0.74 14.57 -8.75
C THR A 11 -0.87 13.17 -8.17
N GLN A 12 -1.37 13.08 -6.93
CA GLN A 12 -1.72 11.81 -6.32
C GLN A 12 -2.91 11.18 -7.04
N PHE A 13 -2.80 9.92 -7.46
CA PHE A 13 -3.87 9.24 -8.20
C PHE A 13 -4.38 7.95 -7.54
N VAL A 14 -3.59 7.30 -6.67
CA VAL A 14 -4.06 6.15 -5.89
C VAL A 14 -3.55 6.19 -4.45
N ARG A 15 -4.28 5.53 -3.55
CA ARG A 15 -3.88 5.33 -2.15
C ARG A 15 -4.36 3.99 -1.63
N PHE A 16 -3.53 3.36 -0.80
CA PHE A 16 -3.92 2.28 0.11
C PHE A 16 -3.52 2.67 1.54
N ASP A 17 -4.40 2.42 2.51
CA ASP A 17 -4.11 2.54 3.95
C ASP A 17 -4.58 1.26 4.65
N SER A 18 -3.67 0.55 5.33
CA SER A 18 -4.00 -0.71 6.01
C SER A 18 -5.03 -0.56 7.11
N ASP A 19 -5.18 0.64 7.65
CA ASP A 19 -6.05 0.93 8.78
C ASP A 19 -7.45 1.39 8.31
N ALA A 20 -7.65 1.61 7.00
CA ALA A 20 -8.96 1.93 6.43
C ALA A 20 -9.87 0.69 6.41
N ALA A 21 -11.18 0.90 6.60
CA ALA A 21 -12.16 -0.20 6.63
C ALA A 21 -12.27 -0.96 5.29
N SER A 22 -12.04 -0.28 4.16
CA SER A 22 -12.06 -0.89 2.84
C SER A 22 -10.90 -1.88 2.67
N GLN A 23 -9.71 -1.53 3.18
CA GLN A 23 -8.44 -2.19 2.87
C GLN A 23 -8.31 -2.52 1.38
N ARG A 24 -8.63 -1.54 0.51
CA ARG A 24 -8.51 -1.64 -0.96
C ARG A 24 -7.65 -0.50 -1.49
N MET A 25 -7.11 -0.68 -2.70
CA MET A 25 -6.54 0.43 -3.44
C MET A 25 -7.67 1.35 -3.87
N GLU A 26 -7.53 2.65 -3.62
CA GLU A 26 -8.57 3.65 -3.84
C GLU A 26 -8.11 4.73 -4.83
N PRO A 27 -9.01 5.21 -5.71
CA PRO A 27 -8.73 6.33 -6.60
C PRO A 27 -8.56 7.64 -5.81
N ARG A 28 -7.69 8.52 -6.32
CA ARG A 28 -7.43 9.87 -5.78
C ARG A 28 -7.43 10.96 -6.86
N ALA A 29 -7.63 10.57 -8.12
CA ALA A 29 -7.83 11.48 -9.24
C ALA A 29 -8.95 10.96 -10.17
N PRO A 30 -9.74 11.82 -10.84
CA PRO A 30 -10.89 11.38 -11.62
C PRO A 30 -10.57 10.43 -12.77
N TRP A 31 -9.40 10.58 -13.40
CA TRP A 31 -9.03 9.83 -14.59
C TRP A 31 -8.73 8.35 -14.32
N ILE A 32 -8.40 7.96 -13.08
CA ILE A 32 -8.16 6.54 -12.77
C ILE A 32 -9.48 5.79 -12.49
N GLU A 33 -10.59 6.49 -12.23
CA GLU A 33 -11.90 5.86 -11.98
C GLU A 33 -12.43 5.10 -13.21
N GLN A 34 -11.88 5.37 -14.40
CA GLN A 34 -12.20 4.64 -15.63
C GLN A 34 -11.68 3.20 -15.65
N GLU A 35 -10.71 2.86 -14.77
CA GLU A 35 -10.14 1.53 -14.69
C GLU A 35 -11.15 0.50 -14.17
N GLY A 36 -11.11 -0.69 -14.77
CA GLY A 36 -12.03 -1.77 -14.45
C GLY A 36 -11.77 -2.43 -13.09
N PRO A 37 -12.73 -3.23 -12.58
CA PRO A 37 -12.58 -3.97 -11.32
C PRO A 37 -11.31 -4.84 -11.27
N GLU A 38 -10.87 -5.39 -12.40
CA GLU A 38 -9.68 -6.23 -12.51
C GLU A 38 -8.40 -5.49 -12.12
N TYR A 39 -8.28 -4.22 -12.52
CA TYR A 39 -7.18 -3.35 -12.12
C TYR A 39 -7.18 -3.16 -10.60
N TRP A 40 -8.33 -2.79 -10.04
CA TRP A 40 -8.47 -2.52 -8.60
C TRP A 40 -8.25 -3.76 -7.74
N ASP A 41 -8.71 -4.94 -8.17
CA ASP A 41 -8.48 -6.21 -7.49
C ASP A 41 -7.00 -6.60 -7.52
N LEU A 42 -6.34 -6.45 -8.68
CA LEU A 42 -4.91 -6.72 -8.83
C LEU A 42 -4.07 -5.79 -7.95
N GLU A 43 -4.29 -4.48 -8.04
CA GLU A 43 -3.56 -3.50 -7.24
C GLU A 43 -3.79 -3.69 -5.74
N THR A 44 -5.02 -3.99 -5.33
CA THR A 44 -5.35 -4.33 -3.95
C THR A 44 -4.60 -5.58 -3.47
N ARG A 45 -4.51 -6.62 -4.31
CA ARG A 45 -3.76 -7.84 -3.96
C ARG A 45 -2.28 -7.56 -3.82
N ASN A 46 -1.69 -6.83 -4.77
CA ASN A 46 -0.28 -6.49 -4.78
C ASN A 46 0.12 -5.68 -3.55
N VAL A 47 -0.66 -4.64 -3.23
CA VAL A 47 -0.36 -3.77 -2.09
C VAL A 47 -0.54 -4.47 -0.74
N LYS A 48 -1.48 -5.43 -0.64
CA LYS A 48 -1.59 -6.31 0.54
C LYS A 48 -0.39 -7.24 0.69
N ALA A 49 0.10 -7.82 -0.41
CA ALA A 49 1.30 -8.64 -0.39
C ALA A 49 2.55 -7.82 0.01
N GLN A 50 2.67 -6.59 -0.50
CA GLN A 50 3.73 -5.68 -0.11
C GLN A 50 3.67 -5.33 1.37
N SER A 51 2.47 -5.02 1.90
CA SER A 51 2.28 -4.75 3.33
C SER A 51 2.73 -5.89 4.24
N GLN A 52 2.51 -7.15 3.85
CA GLN A 52 3.00 -8.32 4.60
C GLN A 52 4.52 -8.46 4.51
N THR A 53 5.08 -8.23 3.32
CA THR A 53 6.53 -8.28 3.07
C THR A 53 7.26 -7.24 3.92
N ASP A 54 6.77 -6.00 3.94
CA ASP A 54 7.39 -4.93 4.72
C ASP A 54 7.26 -5.12 6.22
N ARG A 55 6.15 -5.72 6.69
CA ARG A 55 6.02 -6.13 8.09
C ARG A 55 7.12 -7.13 8.47
N ALA A 56 7.39 -8.13 7.64
CA ALA A 56 8.46 -9.09 7.88
C ALA A 56 9.84 -8.42 7.84
N ASN A 57 10.08 -7.58 6.83
CA ASN A 57 11.34 -6.84 6.67
C ASN A 57 11.65 -5.96 7.88
N LEU A 58 10.66 -5.28 8.47
CA LEU A 58 10.86 -4.48 9.68
C LEU A 58 11.31 -5.33 10.87
N GLY A 59 10.80 -6.55 11.01
CA GLY A 59 11.26 -7.50 12.03
C GLY A 59 12.71 -7.94 11.77
N THR A 60 13.04 -8.30 10.52
CA THR A 60 14.40 -8.66 10.12
C THR A 60 15.40 -7.52 10.35
N LEU A 61 15.05 -6.29 9.97
CA LEU A 61 15.89 -5.11 10.16
C LEU A 61 16.18 -4.86 11.65
N ARG A 62 15.18 -4.99 12.53
CA ARG A 62 15.41 -4.86 13.98
C ARG A 62 16.44 -5.86 14.49
N GLY A 63 16.37 -7.11 14.02
CA GLY A 63 17.36 -8.15 14.35
C GLY A 63 18.77 -7.78 13.85
N TYR A 64 18.89 -7.30 12.61
CA TYR A 64 20.18 -6.91 12.03
C TYR A 64 20.83 -5.72 12.74
N TYR A 65 20.03 -4.77 13.22
CA TYR A 65 20.52 -3.57 13.90
C TYR A 65 20.50 -3.69 15.44
N ASN A 66 20.26 -4.88 16.00
CA ASN A 66 20.18 -5.14 17.44
C ASN A 66 19.24 -4.15 18.17
N GLN A 67 18.08 -3.85 17.57
CA GLN A 67 17.11 -2.92 18.11
C GLN A 67 16.10 -3.64 19.02
N SER A 68 15.70 -2.99 20.12
CA SER A 68 14.65 -3.51 20.99
C SER A 68 13.28 -3.48 20.32
N GLU A 69 12.34 -4.28 20.81
CA GLU A 69 10.93 -4.14 20.46
C GLU A 69 10.40 -2.78 20.96
N ALA A 70 9.38 -2.26 20.25
CA ALA A 70 8.74 -0.99 20.57
C ALA A 70 7.43 -1.23 21.33
#